data_AF-A0A453SWX6-F1
#
_entry.id   AF-A0A453SWX6-F1
#
_cell.length_a   1.000
_cell.length_b   1.000
_cell.length_c   1.000
_cell.angle_alpha   90.00
_cell.angle_beta   90.00
_cell.angle_gamma   90.00
#
_symmetry.space_group_name_H-M   'P 1'
#
loop_
_entity.id
_entity.type
_entity.pdbx_description
1 polymer ?
#
loop_
_entity_poly.entity_id
_entity_poly.type
_entity_poly.pdbx_seq_one_letter_code
_entity_poly.pdbx_strand_id
1 'polypeptide(L)'
;SLMATAVGHLVTGETMQMSTSREQRRSMEYYLQKTYYKTASLISNSCKAVAILAGHTAEVSVLAYEYGRNLGLAFQLIDDVLDFTGTSASLGKGSLSDIRHGNHYCSNAICDGRI
;
A
#
# COMPACT_ATOMS: atom_id res chain seq x y z
N SER A 1 -4.76 -9.10 18.85
CA SER A 1 -5.60 -9.57 17.73
C SER A 1 -5.02 -9.03 16.43
N LEU A 2 -4.73 -9.89 15.44
CA LEU A 2 -4.08 -9.49 14.17
C LEU A 2 -4.90 -8.46 13.38
N MET A 3 -6.23 -8.61 13.37
CA MET A 3 -7.11 -7.69 12.65
C MET A 3 -7.19 -6.32 13.32
N ALA A 4 -7.17 -6.26 14.66
CA ALA A 4 -7.11 -4.99 15.37
C ALA A 4 -5.80 -4.22 15.05
N THR A 5 -4.68 -4.94 14.94
CA THR A 5 -3.40 -4.37 14.50
C THR A 5 -3.50 -3.85 13.07
N ALA A 6 -4.09 -4.61 12.15
CA ALA A 6 -4.30 -4.17 10.78
C ALA A 6 -5.16 -2.89 10.70
N VAL A 7 -6.26 -2.80 11.46
CA VAL A 7 -7.08 -1.59 11.53
C VAL A 7 -6.28 -0.40 12.05
N GLY A 8 -5.49 -0.59 13.11
CA GLY A 8 -4.59 0.46 13.61
C GLY A 8 -3.60 0.93 12.54
N HIS A 9 -3.01 0.00 11.80
CA HIS A 9 -2.13 0.29 10.67
C HIS A 9 -2.81 1.10 9.58
N LEU A 10 -4.06 0.78 9.20
CA LEU A 10 -4.80 1.55 8.20
C LEU A 10 -4.98 3.02 8.62
N VAL A 11 -5.35 3.25 9.88
CA VAL A 11 -5.48 4.60 10.45
C VAL A 11 -4.14 5.33 10.45
N THR A 12 -3.05 4.64 10.82
CA THR A 12 -1.69 5.21 10.72
C THR A 12 -1.35 5.59 9.28
N GLY A 13 -1.60 4.70 8.32
CA GLY A 13 -1.31 4.95 6.90
C GLY A 13 -1.99 6.20 6.35
N GLU A 14 -3.23 6.48 6.76
CA GLU A 14 -3.94 7.69 6.33
C GLU A 14 -3.51 8.95 7.05
N THR A 15 -3.09 8.85 8.30
CA THR A 15 -2.62 10.00 9.08
C THR A 15 -1.17 10.37 8.83
N MET A 16 -0.36 9.47 8.24
CA MET A 16 1.05 9.71 7.89
C MET A 16 1.29 10.98 7.05
N GLN A 17 0.32 11.42 6.26
CA GLN A 17 0.47 12.67 5.49
C GLN A 17 0.31 13.94 6.33
N MET A 18 -0.25 13.86 7.52
CA MET A 18 -0.45 15.02 8.40
C MET A 18 0.84 15.39 9.13
N SER A 19 1.77 14.44 9.27
CA SER A 19 2.94 14.55 10.16
C SER A 19 4.29 14.64 9.42
N THR A 20 4.30 14.61 8.08
CA THR A 20 5.53 14.46 7.28
C THR A 20 5.76 15.65 6.35
N SER A 21 7.01 16.09 6.20
CA SER A 21 7.39 17.21 5.33
C SER A 21 7.19 16.90 3.83
N ARG A 22 7.09 17.93 2.97
CA ARG A 22 6.93 17.71 1.52
C ARG A 22 8.10 16.98 0.86
N GLU A 23 9.32 17.15 1.36
CA GLU A 23 10.50 16.47 0.84
C GLU A 23 10.53 14.99 1.23
N GLN A 24 10.23 14.69 2.49
CA GLN A 24 10.12 13.30 2.99
C GLN A 24 9.05 12.51 2.24
N ARG A 25 7.95 13.16 1.85
CA ARG A 25 6.87 12.53 1.06
C ARG A 25 7.30 12.05 -0.33
N ARG A 26 8.43 12.53 -0.85
CA ARG A 26 8.98 12.09 -2.15
C ARG A 26 9.92 10.89 -2.02
N SER A 27 10.26 10.49 -0.80
CA SER A 27 11.12 9.33 -0.57
C SER A 27 10.40 8.03 -0.93
N MET A 28 11.09 7.14 -1.63
CA MET A 28 10.64 5.76 -1.88
C MET A 28 10.39 5.01 -0.56
N GLU A 29 11.18 5.28 0.48
CA GLU A 29 10.99 4.68 1.80
C GLU A 29 9.65 5.11 2.43
N TYR A 30 9.33 6.41 2.34
CA TYR A 30 8.03 6.92 2.81
C TYR A 30 6.88 6.30 2.02
N TYR A 31 7.03 6.19 0.70
CA TYR A 31 6.06 5.54 -0.17
C TYR A 31 5.81 4.09 0.27
N LEU A 32 6.85 3.26 0.37
CA LEU A 32 6.73 1.86 0.76
C LEU A 32 6.15 1.71 2.17
N GLN A 33 6.52 2.57 3.11
CA GLN A 33 5.99 2.56 4.46
C GLN A 33 4.50 2.91 4.48
N LYS A 34 4.10 3.96 3.77
CA LYS A 34 2.69 4.37 3.64
C LYS A 34 1.86 3.27 2.96
N THR A 35 2.36 2.70 1.86
CA THR A 35 1.72 1.60 1.14
C THR A 35 1.59 0.36 2.00
N TYR A 36 2.60 0.05 2.83
CA TYR A 36 2.49 -1.03 3.79
C TYR A 36 1.35 -0.78 4.78
N TYR A 37 1.30 0.39 5.43
CA TYR A 37 0.27 0.67 6.42
C TYR A 37 -1.14 0.71 5.82
N LYS A 38 -1.29 1.35 4.65
CA LYS A 38 -2.59 1.57 4.00
C LYS A 38 -3.14 0.33 3.29
N THR A 39 -2.28 -0.54 2.76
CA THR A 39 -2.72 -1.66 1.91
C THR A 39 -2.13 -2.99 2.37
N ALA A 40 -0.80 -3.12 2.37
CA ALA A 40 -0.18 -4.43 2.54
C ALA A 40 -0.36 -5.04 3.93
N SER A 41 -0.53 -4.20 4.96
CA SER A 41 -0.69 -4.65 6.35
C SER A 41 -1.99 -5.41 6.57
N LEU A 42 -3.07 -5.05 5.88
CA LEU A 42 -4.34 -5.76 5.98
C LEU A 42 -4.22 -7.14 5.33
N ILE A 43 -3.62 -7.20 4.14
CA ILE A 43 -3.42 -8.44 3.39
C ILE A 43 -2.49 -9.40 4.17
N SER A 44 -1.35 -8.90 4.65
CA SER A 44 -0.38 -9.70 5.42
C SER A 44 -0.97 -10.27 6.71
N ASN A 45 -1.68 -9.45 7.48
CA ASN A 45 -2.33 -9.92 8.72
C ASN A 45 -3.48 -10.90 8.43
N SER A 46 -4.17 -10.75 7.30
CA SER A 46 -5.23 -11.68 6.89
C SER A 46 -4.65 -13.05 6.52
N CYS A 47 -3.59 -13.08 5.71
CA CYS A 47 -2.88 -14.32 5.37
C CYS A 47 -2.36 -15.02 6.64
N LYS A 48 -1.75 -14.27 7.56
CA LYS A 48 -1.29 -14.79 8.85
C LYS A 48 -2.43 -15.34 9.70
N ALA A 49 -3.56 -14.63 9.77
CA ALA A 49 -4.71 -15.05 10.56
C ALA A 49 -5.28 -16.37 10.04
N VAL A 50 -5.40 -16.54 8.72
CA VAL A 50 -5.85 -17.79 8.11
C VAL A 50 -4.89 -18.94 8.41
N ALA A 51 -3.58 -18.73 8.32
CA ALA A 51 -2.58 -19.76 8.63
C ALA A 51 -2.71 -20.25 10.09
N ILE A 52 -2.91 -19.32 11.03
CA ILE A 52 -3.12 -19.64 12.45
C ILE A 52 -4.44 -20.40 12.65
N LEU A 53 -5.54 -19.94 12.04
CA LEU A 53 -6.86 -20.57 12.16
C LEU A 53 -6.90 -21.98 11.55
N ALA A 54 -6.10 -22.22 10.51
CA ALA A 54 -5.92 -23.54 9.90
C ALA A 54 -5.02 -24.48 10.72
N GLY A 55 -4.46 -24.02 11.85
CA GLY A 55 -3.62 -24.83 12.72
C GLY A 55 -2.21 -25.08 12.19
N HIS A 56 -1.71 -24.23 11.28
CA HIS A 56 -0.33 -24.33 10.80
C HIS A 56 0.68 -23.81 11.84
N THR A 57 1.96 -24.13 11.61
CA THR A 57 3.05 -23.74 12.52
C THR A 57 3.29 -22.22 12.52
N ALA A 58 4.05 -21.76 13.51
CA ALA A 58 4.44 -20.36 13.61
C ALA A 58 5.27 -19.92 12.39
N GLU A 59 6.15 -20.78 11.88
CA GLU A 59 6.99 -20.54 10.72
C GLU A 59 6.13 -20.33 9.46
N VAL A 60 5.15 -21.21 9.22
CA VAL A 60 4.21 -21.09 8.09
C VAL A 60 3.38 -19.82 8.22
N SER A 61 2.95 -19.46 9.42
CA SER A 61 2.20 -18.23 9.67
C SER A 61 3.02 -16.97 9.37
N VAL A 62 4.33 -16.98 9.65
CA VAL A 62 5.25 -15.89 9.29
C VAL A 62 5.48 -15.84 7.77
N LEU A 63 5.64 -16.99 7.11
CA LEU A 63 5.76 -17.03 5.65
C LEU A 63 4.50 -16.50 4.96
N ALA A 64 3.31 -16.87 5.46
CA ALA A 64 2.03 -16.36 4.95
C ALA A 64 1.91 -14.84 5.12
N TYR A 65 2.41 -14.31 6.23
CA TYR A 65 2.49 -12.87 6.46
C TYR A 65 3.40 -12.17 5.44
N GLU A 66 4.62 -12.66 5.24
CA GLU A 66 5.58 -12.08 4.29
C GLU A 66 5.07 -12.16 2.85
N TYR A 67 4.42 -13.27 2.49
CA TYR A 67 3.72 -13.40 1.20
C TYR A 67 2.69 -12.29 1.02
N GLY A 68 1.76 -12.14 1.99
CA GLY A 68 0.72 -11.11 1.91
C GLY A 68 1.27 -9.69 1.91
N ARG A 69 2.38 -9.45 2.63
CA ARG A 69 3.07 -8.16 2.64
C ARG A 69 3.63 -7.81 1.26
N ASN A 70 4.38 -8.72 0.65
CA ASN A 70 4.99 -8.47 -0.66
C ASN A 70 3.92 -8.37 -1.76
N LEU A 71 2.89 -9.21 -1.69
CA LEU A 71 1.74 -9.14 -2.60
C LEU A 71 1.04 -7.79 -2.51
N GLY A 72 0.75 -7.29 -1.31
CA GLY A 72 0.07 -6.01 -1.12
C GLY A 72 0.90 -4.80 -1.58
N LEU A 73 2.22 -4.83 -1.37
CA LEU A 73 3.13 -3.80 -1.89
C LEU A 73 3.14 -3.81 -3.41
N ALA A 74 3.28 -4.98 -4.03
CA ALA A 74 3.30 -5.12 -5.49
C ALA A 74 1.96 -4.70 -6.12
N PHE A 75 0.83 -5.05 -5.49
CA PHE A 75 -0.50 -4.68 -5.94
C PHE A 75 -0.65 -3.15 -6.03
N GLN A 76 -0.29 -2.42 -4.97
CA GLN A 76 -0.41 -0.96 -4.97
C GLN A 76 0.57 -0.30 -5.95
N LEU A 77 1.79 -0.83 -6.09
CA LEU A 77 2.75 -0.31 -7.06
C LEU A 77 2.19 -0.41 -8.49
N ILE A 78 1.56 -1.54 -8.83
CA ILE A 78 0.92 -1.72 -10.14
C ILE A 78 -0.29 -0.79 -10.29
N ASP A 79 -1.14 -0.68 -9.26
CA ASP A 79 -2.32 0.21 -9.24
C ASP A 79 -1.92 1.67 -9.50
N ASP A 80 -0.88 2.17 -8.81
CA ASP A 80 -0.41 3.54 -8.99
C ASP A 80 0.22 3.77 -10.38
N VAL A 81 0.91 2.76 -10.95
CA VAL A 81 1.45 2.83 -12.32
C VAL A 81 0.31 2.84 -13.35
N LEU A 82 -0.74 2.04 -13.12
CA LEU A 82 -1.93 2.03 -13.98
C LEU A 82 -2.69 3.35 -13.90
N ASP A 83 -2.79 3.96 -12.72
CA ASP A 83 -3.38 5.30 -12.56
C ASP A 83 -2.59 6.38 -13.30
N PHE A 84 -1.27 6.22 -13.42
CA PHE A 84 -0.42 7.14 -14.18
C PHE A 84 -0.51 6.91 -15.70
N THR A 85 -0.53 5.66 -16.14
CA THR A 85 -0.45 5.28 -17.57
C THR A 85 -1.80 5.11 -18.25
N GLY A 86 -2.87 4.95 -17.48
CA GLY A 86 -4.21 4.69 -17.99
C GLY A 86 -4.87 5.95 -18.56
N THR A 87 -5.12 5.95 -19.87
CA THR A 87 -6.08 6.87 -20.48
C THR A 87 -7.49 6.60 -19.95
N SER A 88 -8.33 7.64 -19.87
CA SER A 88 -9.71 7.67 -19.36
C SER A 88 -10.66 6.55 -19.83
N ALA A 89 -10.31 5.80 -20.86
CA ALA A 89 -11.12 4.73 -21.44
C ALA A 89 -10.91 3.35 -20.80
N SER A 90 -9.75 3.05 -20.20
CA SER A 90 -9.44 1.70 -19.69
C SER A 90 -9.66 1.50 -18.19
N LEU A 91 -9.76 2.58 -17.40
CA LEU A 91 -9.81 2.53 -15.93
C LEU A 91 -11.24 2.52 -15.33
N GLY A 92 -12.30 2.67 -16.13
CA GLY A 92 -13.69 2.67 -15.63
C GLY A 92 -14.05 3.82 -14.66
N LYS A 93 -13.09 4.68 -14.32
CA LYS A 93 -13.24 5.93 -13.56
C LYS A 93 -12.55 7.04 -14.35
N GLY A 94 -13.18 8.21 -14.43
CA GLY A 94 -12.63 9.36 -15.15
C GLY A 94 -11.21 9.67 -14.66
N SER A 95 -10.24 9.77 -15.58
CA SER A 95 -8.78 9.74 -15.33
C SER A 95 -8.18 10.87 -14.48
N LEU A 96 -9.00 11.58 -13.70
CA LEU A 96 -8.66 12.83 -13.04
C LEU A 96 -9.30 12.94 -11.64
N SER A 97 -9.87 11.87 -11.08
CA SER A 97 -10.44 11.93 -9.72
C SER A 97 -9.33 12.06 -8.66
N ASP A 98 -8.18 11.42 -8.86
CA ASP A 98 -7.10 11.43 -7.85
C ASP A 98 -6.18 12.65 -7.94
N ILE A 99 -6.07 13.26 -9.12
CA ILE A 99 -5.38 14.55 -9.31
C ILE A 99 -6.09 15.68 -8.54
N ARG A 100 -7.39 15.53 -8.25
CA ARG A 100 -8.16 16.48 -7.41
C ARG A 100 -8.08 16.20 -5.90
N HIS A 101 -7.73 14.97 -5.49
CA HIS A 101 -7.78 14.57 -4.07
C HIS A 101 -6.41 14.45 -3.38
N GLY A 102 -5.33 14.93 -4.00
CA GLY A 102 -4.05 15.16 -3.30
C GLY A 102 -3.12 13.94 -3.19
N ASN A 103 -3.35 12.90 -3.99
CA ASN A 103 -2.41 11.77 -4.14
C ASN A 103 -1.24 12.13 -5.08
N HIS A 104 -0.46 13.16 -4.73
CA HIS A 104 0.74 13.59 -5.49
C HIS A 104 1.98 12.69 -5.28
N TYR A 105 1.85 11.57 -4.56
CA TYR A 105 2.99 10.79 -4.06
C TYR A 105 3.68 9.97 -5.16
N CYS A 106 2.91 9.29 -6.01
CA CYS A 106 3.48 8.45 -7.07
C CYS A 106 3.84 9.27 -8.33
N SER A 107 3.10 10.35 -8.59
CA SER A 107 3.35 11.20 -9.77
C SER A 107 4.76 11.80 -9.77
N ASN A 108 5.30 12.29 -8.64
CA ASN A 108 6.65 12.85 -8.65
C ASN A 108 7.79 11.82 -8.71
N ALA A 109 7.62 10.61 -8.16
CA ALA A 109 8.66 9.58 -8.22
C ALA A 109 8.78 8.97 -9.63
N ILE A 110 7.64 8.78 -10.31
CA ILE A 110 7.56 8.31 -11.69
C ILE A 110 7.97 9.43 -12.68
N CYS A 111 7.54 10.68 -12.47
CA CYS A 111 7.88 11.81 -13.35
C CYS A 111 9.38 12.16 -13.38
N ASP A 112 10.15 11.80 -12.35
CA ASP A 112 11.58 12.12 -12.25
C ASP A 112 12.49 11.01 -12.82
N GLY A 113 11.92 9.98 -13.47
CA GLY A 113 12.68 8.92 -14.14
C GLY A 113 13.54 8.07 -13.19
N ARG A 114 13.14 7.95 -11.91
CA ARG A 114 13.86 7.20 -10.86
C ARG A 114 13.28 5.80 -10.62
N ILE A 115 12.80 5.16 -11.69
CA ILE A 115 12.45 3.73 -11.75
C ILE A 115 13.12 3.14 -12.97
#